data_AF-A0A6G3WXG4-F1
#
_entry.id   AF-A0A6G3WXG4-F1
#
_cell.length_a   1.000
_cell.length_b   1.000
_cell.length_c   1.000
_cell.angle_alpha   90.00
_cell.angle_beta   90.00
_cell.angle_gamma   90.00
#
_symmetry.space_group_name_H-M   'P 1'
#
loop_
_entity.id
_entity.type
_entity.pdbx_description
1 polymer ?
#
loop_
_entity_poly.entity_id
_entity_poly.type
_entity_poly.pdbx_seq_one_letter_code
_entity_poly.pdbx_strand_id
1 'polypeptide(L)' 'MGAADGFTDSGELDGLTVYDNDGEKVGSVGRVYVDDDTGKPDWVTVKTGLFGMKESFVPLAGARRVG' A
#
# COMPACT_ATOMS: atom_id res chain seq x y z
N MET A 1 -18.41 1.24 -5.32
CA MET A 1 -17.71 2.42 -4.76
C MET A 1 -17.28 2.00 -3.36
N GLY A 2 -16.00 1.70 -3.11
CA GLY A 2 -15.60 1.11 -1.82
C GLY A 2 -14.18 0.55 -1.76
N ALA A 3 -13.27 0.98 -2.65
CA ALA A 3 -11.85 0.65 -2.49
C ALA A 3 -11.17 1.48 -1.38
N ALA A 4 -11.77 2.60 -0.97
CA ALA A 4 -11.23 3.55 0.01
C ALA A 4 -11.71 3.33 1.46
N ASP A 5 -12.63 2.39 1.70
CA ASP A 5 -13.14 2.17 3.07
C ASP A 5 -12.14 1.39 3.95
N GLY A 6 -11.13 0.75 3.35
CA GLY A 6 -10.12 -0.03 4.07
C GLY A 6 -8.91 0.76 4.56
N PHE A 7 -8.67 1.96 4.01
CA PHE A 7 -7.45 2.74 4.25
C PHE A 7 -7.80 4.22 4.42
N THR A 8 -8.30 4.58 5.59
CA THR A 8 -8.69 5.98 5.89
C THR A 8 -7.56 6.75 6.58
N ASP A 9 -6.65 6.05 7.24
CA ASP A 9 -5.51 6.63 7.94
C ASP A 9 -4.20 6.17 7.25
N SER A 10 -3.35 7.13 6.86
CA SER A 10 -2.09 6.84 6.18
C SER A 10 -1.04 6.25 7.12
N GLY A 11 -1.09 6.54 8.42
CA GLY A 11 -0.18 6.01 9.42
C GLY A 11 -0.36 4.51 9.64
N GLU A 12 -1.58 3.99 9.45
CA GLU A 12 -1.86 2.55 9.54
C GLU A 12 -1.18 1.71 8.44
N LEU A 13 -0.78 2.34 7.34
CA LEU A 13 -0.17 1.67 6.19
C LEU A 13 1.34 1.50 6.31
N ASP A 14 2.01 2.31 7.14
CA ASP A 14 3.47 2.33 7.22
C ASP A 14 4.02 0.97 7.66
N GLY A 15 5.01 0.47 6.91
CA GLY A 15 5.69 -0.79 7.23
C GLY A 15 4.85 -2.06 7.04
N LEU A 16 3.57 -1.98 6.66
CA LEU A 16 2.74 -3.16 6.39
C LEU A 16 3.36 -4.07 5.32
N THR A 17 3.16 -5.37 5.45
CA THR A 17 3.60 -6.33 4.43
C THR A 17 2.58 -6.40 3.30
N VAL A 18 3.06 -6.34 2.06
CA VAL A 18 2.26 -6.46 0.85
C VAL A 18 2.38 -7.87 0.31
N TYR A 19 1.23 -8.45 -0.03
CA TYR A 19 1.10 -9.75 -0.67
C TYR A 19 0.37 -9.57 -2.01
N ASP A 20 0.65 -10.44 -2.97
CA ASP A 20 -0.13 -10.51 -4.21
C ASP A 20 -1.41 -11.35 -4.04
N ASN A 21 -2.12 -11.58 -5.14
CA ASN A 21 -3.39 -12.32 -5.13
C ASN A 21 -3.21 -13.82 -4.85
N ASP A 22 -2.01 -14.38 -5.07
CA ASP A 22 -1.68 -15.78 -4.79
C ASP A 22 -1.20 -15.96 -3.34
N GLY A 23 -1.04 -14.85 -2.60
CA GLY A 23 -0.59 -14.83 -1.21
C GLY A 23 0.93 -14.84 -1.08
N GLU A 24 1.67 -14.61 -2.16
CA GLU A 24 3.13 -14.49 -2.11
C GLU A 24 3.53 -13.11 -1.59
N LYS A 25 4.55 -13.07 -0.73
CA LYS A 25 5.05 -11.82 -0.19
C LYS A 25 5.76 -11.03 -1.29
N VAL A 26 5.24 -9.83 -1.57
CA VAL A 26 5.84 -8.87 -2.50
C VAL A 26 6.90 -8.02 -1.80
N GLY A 27 6.61 -7.56 -0.58
CA GLY A 27 7.49 -6.62 0.13
C GLY A 27 6.82 -5.94 1.32
N SER A 28 7.29 -4.76 1.68
CA SER A 28 6.65 -3.91 2.69
C SER A 28 6.40 -2.50 2.15
N VAL A 29 5.38 -1.84 2.69
CA VAL A 29 5.09 -0.43 2.39
C VAL A 29 6.30 0.43 2.76
N GLY A 30 6.68 1.32 1.86
CA GLY A 30 7.78 2.26 2.00
C GLY A 30 7.33 3.67 2.27
N ARG A 31 6.46 4.21 1.42
CA ARG A 31 5.82 5.53 1.56
C ARG A 31 4.36 5.46 1.18
N VAL A 32 3.56 6.31 1.81
CA VAL A 32 2.13 6.48 1.53
C VAL A 32 1.93 7.85 0.90
N TYR A 33 1.18 7.88 -0.19
CA TYR A 33 0.80 9.10 -0.91
C TYR A 33 -0.70 9.25 -0.81
N VAL A 34 -1.11 10.45 -0.41
CA VAL A 34 -2.53 10.83 -0.28
C VAL A 34 -2.96 11.66 -1.47
N ASP A 35 -4.24 11.59 -1.79
CA ASP A 35 -4.89 12.48 -2.73
C ASP A 35 -5.03 13.90 -2.14
N ASP A 36 -4.68 14.92 -2.92
CA ASP A 36 -4.62 16.31 -2.45
C ASP A 36 -6.01 16.91 -2.18
N ASP A 37 -7.06 16.42 -2.85
CA ASP A 37 -8.42 16.93 -2.70
C ASP A 37 -9.13 16.32 -1.47
N THR A 38 -8.87 15.04 -1.20
CA THR A 38 -9.58 14.26 -0.17
C THR A 38 -8.74 13.98 1.07
N GLY A 39 -7.41 14.10 0.98
CA GLY A 39 -6.47 13.71 2.04
C GLY A 39 -6.39 12.19 2.29
N LYS A 40 -7.05 11.37 1.45
CA LYS A 40 -7.10 9.92 1.63
C LYS A 40 -5.91 9.23 0.96
N PRO A 41 -5.38 8.14 1.53
CA PRO A 41 -4.38 7.32 0.87
C PRO A 41 -4.88 6.74 -0.46
N ASP A 42 -4.15 6.99 -1.54
CA ASP A 42 -4.48 6.46 -2.87
C ASP A 42 -3.35 5.61 -3.48
N TRP A 43 -2.10 5.83 -3.06
CA TRP A 43 -0.93 5.10 -3.56
C TRP A 43 0.07 4.80 -2.44
N VAL A 44 0.83 3.73 -2.62
CA VAL A 44 2.00 3.41 -1.81
C VAL A 44 3.21 3.10 -2.68
N THR A 45 4.42 3.27 -2.13
CA THR A 45 5.57 2.53 -2.64
C THR A 45 5.73 1.23 -1.88
N VAL A 46 6.12 0.17 -2.58
CA VAL A 46 6.48 -1.12 -1.99
C VAL A 46 7.97 -1.36 -2.18
N LYS A 47 8.68 -1.61 -1.08
CA LYS A 47 10.09 -1.99 -1.07
C LYS A 47 10.19 -3.46 -1.47
N THR A 48 10.72 -3.73 -2.66
CA THR A 48 10.81 -5.09 -3.23
C THR A 48 12.24 -5.63 -3.20
N GLY A 49 12.38 -6.97 -3.13
CA GLY A 49 13.66 -7.69 -3.22
C GLY A 49 14.48 -7.80 -1.93
N LEU A 50 15.59 -8.56 -1.99
CA LEU A 50 16.39 -8.99 -0.82
C LEU A 50 17.05 -7.88 0.02
N PHE A 51 17.01 -6.62 -0.44
CA PHE A 51 17.61 -5.49 0.28
C PHE A 51 16.73 -4.24 0.31
N GLY A 52 15.50 -4.30 -0.22
CA GLY A 52 14.59 -3.15 -0.25
C GLY A 52 15.10 -1.92 -1.00
N MET A 53 16.11 -2.08 -1.87
CA MET A 53 16.72 -0.96 -2.61
C MET A 53 15.86 -0.44 -3.77
N LYS A 54 14.85 -1.22 -4.18
CA LYS A 54 13.92 -0.86 -5.25
C LYS A 54 12.55 -0.59 -4.64
N GLU A 55 11.96 0.55 -5.03
CA GLU A 55 10.58 0.90 -4.73
C GLU A 55 9.73 0.82 -6.00
N SER A 56 8.51 0.31 -5.87
CA SER A 56 7.51 0.28 -6.95
C SER A 56 6.23 0.93 -6.47
N PHE A 57 5.63 1.79 -7.31
CA PHE A 57 4.34 2.41 -7.02
C PHE A 57 3.22 1.40 -7.22
N VAL A 58 2.33 1.32 -6.24
CA VAL A 58 1.18 0.41 -6.24
C VAL A 58 -0.06 1.21 -5.83
N PRO A 59 -1.14 1.20 -6.63
CA PRO A 59 -2.38 1.87 -6.27
C PRO A 59 -3.06 1.10 -5.14
N LEU A 60 -3.65 1.83 -4.19
CA LEU A 60 -4.52 1.24 -3.16
C LEU A 60 -5.90 0.87 -3.74
N ALA A 61 -6.26 1.43 -4.90
CA ALA A 61 -7.45 1.05 -5.62
C ALA A 61 -7.45 -0.46 -5.96
N GLY A 62 -8.38 -1.21 -5.36
CA GLY A 62 -8.47 -2.66 -5.53
C GLY A 62 -7.63 -3.47 -4.54
N ALA A 63 -6.78 -2.83 -3.74
CA ALA A 63 -6.13 -3.47 -2.61
C ALA A 63 -7.13 -3.65 -1.46
N ARG A 64 -6.87 -4.63 -0.61
CA ARG A 64 -7.62 -4.83 0.63
C ARG A 64 -6.66 -5.11 1.78
N ARG A 65 -6.99 -4.58 2.95
CA ARG A 65 -6.34 -5.03 4.18
C ARG A 65 -6.85 -6.43 4.49
N VAL A 66 -5.94 -7.38 4.56
CA VAL A 66 -6.22 -8.72 5.08
C VAL A 66 -5.65 -8.75 6.49
N GLY A 67 -6.52 -9.02 7.47
CA GLY A 67 -6.18 -9.23 8.87
C GLY A 67 -6.09 -10.71 9.16
#